data_AF-A0A2S7Z8A3-F1
#
_entry.id   AF-A0A2S7Z8A3-F1
#
_cell.length_a   1.000
_cell.length_b   1.000
_cell.length_c   1.000
_cell.angle_alpha   90.00
_cell.angle_beta   90.00
_cell.angle_gamma   90.00
#
_symmetry.space_group_name_H-M   'P 1'
#
loop_
_entity.id
_entity.type
_entity.pdbx_description
1 polymer ?
#
loop_
_entity_poly.entity_id
_entity_poly.type
_entity_poly.pdbx_seq_one_letter_code
_entity_poly.pdbx_strand_id
1 'polypeptide(L)'
;MVTDTVLDFYESINFEIIDIDGYDTLFTELLEDGTYATVSDDDGYMPEDLNTPVVFNVYDDNDSFQWSVTLDSSHQLQELLQNADSTETFLATLENIREEHIEQHQ
;
A
#
# COMPACT_ATOMS: atom_id res chain seq x y z
N MET A 1 -12.54 18.77 -3.46
CA MET A 1 -11.41 19.23 -2.61
C MET A 1 -11.06 18.17 -1.57
N VAL A 2 -11.30 16.87 -1.84
CA VAL A 2 -11.00 15.74 -0.93
C VAL A 2 -9.92 14.85 -1.55
N THR A 3 -10.01 14.65 -2.87
CA THR A 3 -8.98 14.03 -3.71
C THR A 3 -7.60 14.69 -3.56
N ASP A 4 -7.50 16.02 -3.57
CA ASP A 4 -6.21 16.74 -3.37
C ASP A 4 -5.48 16.34 -2.08
N THR A 5 -6.21 16.16 -0.97
CA THR A 5 -5.59 15.84 0.32
C THR A 5 -5.07 14.41 0.36
N VAL A 6 -5.81 13.47 -0.23
CA VAL A 6 -5.39 12.07 -0.30
C VAL A 6 -4.18 11.92 -1.20
N LEU A 7 -4.17 12.62 -2.34
CA LEU A 7 -3.04 12.63 -3.26
C LEU A 7 -1.79 13.21 -2.63
N ASP A 8 -1.88 14.40 -2.02
CA ASP A 8 -0.74 15.05 -1.34
C ASP A 8 -0.17 14.15 -0.23
N PHE A 9 -1.04 13.42 0.47
CA PHE A 9 -0.64 12.44 1.48
C PHE A 9 0.20 11.30 0.88
N TYR A 10 -0.28 10.67 -0.19
CA TYR A 10 0.40 9.55 -0.83
C TYR A 10 1.69 10.01 -1.53
N GLU A 11 1.68 11.17 -2.18
CA GLU A 11 2.89 11.79 -2.74
C GLU A 11 3.94 12.05 -1.64
N SER A 12 3.52 12.48 -0.45
CA SER A 12 4.43 12.69 0.70
C SER A 12 5.09 11.41 1.20
N ILE A 13 4.53 10.23 0.93
CA ILE A 13 5.10 8.93 1.30
C ILE A 13 5.67 8.18 0.08
N ASN A 14 6.00 8.91 -0.98
CA ASN A 14 6.66 8.41 -2.19
C ASN A 14 5.81 7.47 -3.05
N PHE A 15 4.49 7.62 -2.99
CA PHE A 15 3.59 6.97 -3.94
C PHE A 15 3.28 7.91 -5.10
N GLU A 16 3.16 7.31 -6.27
CA GLU A 16 2.79 7.97 -7.51
C GLU A 16 1.43 7.46 -7.98
N ILE A 17 0.65 8.34 -8.60
CA ILE A 17 -0.58 7.91 -9.27
C ILE A 17 -0.20 7.49 -10.67
N ILE A 18 -0.59 6.27 -11.04
CA ILE A 18 -0.45 5.76 -12.40
C ILE A 18 -1.83 5.39 -12.96
N ASP A 19 -1.99 5.56 -14.26
CA ASP A 19 -3.17 5.09 -14.98
C ASP A 19 -2.96 3.63 -15.36
N ILE A 20 -3.71 2.73 -14.73
CA ILE A 20 -3.78 1.31 -15.10
C ILE A 20 -5.17 1.03 -15.65
N ASP A 21 -5.25 0.64 -16.92
CA ASP A 21 -6.51 0.32 -17.60
C ASP A 21 -7.60 1.42 -17.50
N GLY A 22 -7.20 2.69 -17.42
CA GLY A 22 -8.10 3.84 -17.27
C GLY A 22 -8.52 4.17 -15.83
N TYR A 23 -7.87 3.55 -14.84
CA TYR A 23 -8.08 3.81 -13.42
C TYR A 23 -6.83 4.37 -12.76
N ASP A 24 -7.02 5.46 -12.01
CA ASP A 24 -5.99 6.01 -11.14
C ASP A 24 -5.67 5.00 -10.03
N THR A 25 -4.44 4.52 -10.01
CA THR A 25 -3.93 3.54 -9.04
C THR A 25 -2.71 4.11 -8.35
N LEU A 26 -2.65 3.99 -7.02
CA LEU A 26 -1.48 4.39 -6.26
C LEU A 26 -0.41 3.32 -6.39
N PHE A 27 0.79 3.72 -6.78
CA PHE A 27 1.92 2.86 -7.07
C PHE A 27 3.17 3.35 -6.34
N THR A 28 3.97 2.42 -5.82
CA THR A 28 5.31 2.71 -5.34
C THR A 28 6.25 1.59 -5.74
N GLU A 29 7.44 1.94 -6.21
CA GLU A 29 8.53 0.98 -6.31
C GLU A 29 9.08 0.69 -4.91
N LEU A 30 9.26 -0.60 -4.58
CA LEU A 30 9.73 -1.03 -3.27
C LEU A 30 11.22 -1.36 -3.28
N LEU A 31 11.66 -2.13 -4.27
CA LEU A 31 13.02 -2.65 -4.40
C LEU A 31 13.57 -2.39 -5.80
N GLU A 32 14.90 -2.23 -5.89
CA GLU A 32 15.62 -2.02 -7.16
C GLU A 32 15.52 -3.20 -8.15
N ASP A 33 15.05 -4.37 -7.69
CA ASP A 33 14.82 -5.56 -8.52
C ASP A 33 13.54 -5.44 -9.38
N GLY A 34 12.75 -4.38 -9.19
CA GLY A 34 11.47 -4.17 -9.89
C GLY A 34 10.25 -4.62 -9.09
N THR A 35 10.42 -5.03 -7.83
CA THR A 35 9.30 -5.27 -6.91
C THR A 35 8.60 -3.96 -6.61
N TYR A 36 7.29 -3.93 -6.78
CA TYR A 36 6.47 -2.75 -6.55
C TYR A 36 5.22 -3.10 -5.74
N ALA A 37 4.57 -2.07 -5.23
CA ALA A 37 3.29 -2.21 -4.57
C ALA A 37 2.27 -1.22 -5.10
N THR A 38 1.01 -1.63 -4.98
CA THR A 38 -0.14 -0.76 -5.25
C THR A 38 -1.01 -0.63 -4.01
N VAL A 39 -1.65 0.52 -3.86
CA VAL A 39 -2.62 0.78 -2.79
C VAL A 39 -3.98 1.06 -3.39
N SER A 40 -4.97 0.33 -2.89
CA SER A 40 -6.37 0.49 -3.27
C SER A 40 -7.28 0.47 -2.03
N ASP A 41 -8.54 0.81 -2.20
CA ASP A 41 -9.58 0.47 -1.23
C ASP A 41 -10.01 -1.02 -1.39
N ASP A 42 -11.01 -1.44 -0.62
CA ASP A 42 -11.56 -2.80 -0.64
C ASP A 42 -12.18 -3.20 -1.99
N ASP A 43 -12.74 -2.23 -2.74
CA ASP A 43 -13.33 -2.43 -4.06
C ASP A 43 -12.28 -2.31 -5.20
N GLY A 44 -11.02 -2.05 -4.86
CA GLY A 44 -9.90 -1.99 -5.81
C GLY A 44 -9.70 -0.63 -6.49
N TYR A 45 -10.35 0.43 -6.02
CA TYR A 45 -10.16 1.80 -6.50
C TYR A 45 -9.18 2.57 -5.65
N MET A 46 -8.81 3.77 -6.09
CA MET A 46 -8.05 4.68 -5.26
C MET A 46 -8.88 5.07 -4.01
N PRO A 47 -8.29 5.02 -2.80
CA PRO A 47 -8.95 5.48 -1.58
C PRO A 47 -9.37 6.95 -1.69
N GLU A 48 -10.62 7.26 -1.35
CA GLU A 48 -11.11 8.65 -1.32
C GLU A 48 -10.95 9.33 0.05
N ASP A 49 -10.66 8.56 1.11
CA ASP A 49 -10.45 9.04 2.48
C ASP A 49 -9.25 8.33 3.12
N LEU A 50 -8.54 9.04 4.00
CA LEU A 50 -7.36 8.50 4.69
C LEU A 50 -7.71 7.63 5.91
N ASN A 51 -8.96 7.72 6.40
CA ASN A 51 -9.45 6.98 7.56
C ASN A 51 -10.19 5.69 7.17
N THR A 52 -10.29 5.39 5.88
CA THR A 52 -10.86 4.13 5.42
C THR A 52 -9.80 3.05 5.32
N PRO A 53 -10.18 1.77 5.50
CA PRO A 53 -9.27 0.66 5.27
C PRO A 53 -8.72 0.69 3.84
N VAL A 54 -7.44 0.33 3.72
CA VAL A 54 -6.74 0.27 2.44
C VAL A 54 -6.06 -1.08 2.28
N VAL A 55 -6.02 -1.57 1.06
CA VAL A 55 -5.37 -2.81 0.68
C VAL A 55 -4.04 -2.47 0.03
N PHE A 56 -2.97 -2.93 0.65
CA PHE A 56 -1.62 -2.83 0.12
C PHE A 56 -1.26 -4.13 -0.59
N ASN A 57 -1.06 -4.08 -1.90
CA ASN A 57 -0.79 -5.23 -2.76
C ASN A 57 0.66 -5.20 -3.23
N VAL A 58 1.37 -6.33 -3.13
CA VAL A 58 2.78 -6.46 -3.54
C VAL A 58 2.89 -7.35 -4.77
N TYR A 59 3.68 -6.90 -5.73
CA TYR A 59 3.94 -7.56 -7.00
C TYR A 59 5.44 -7.67 -7.24
N ASP A 60 5.86 -8.72 -7.94
CA ASP A 60 7.24 -8.86 -8.43
C ASP A 60 7.46 -8.14 -9.78
N ASP A 61 8.69 -8.19 -10.29
CA ASP A 61 9.11 -7.55 -11.54
C ASP A 61 8.38 -8.08 -12.79
N ASN A 62 7.71 -9.22 -12.66
CA ASN A 62 7.03 -9.94 -13.73
C ASN A 62 5.50 -9.79 -13.61
N ASP A 63 5.05 -8.70 -12.97
CA ASP A 63 3.64 -8.32 -12.72
C ASP A 63 2.85 -9.39 -11.96
N SER A 64 3.54 -10.30 -11.24
CA SER A 64 2.88 -11.40 -10.55
C SER A 64 2.58 -11.01 -9.10
N PHE A 65 1.30 -11.15 -8.73
CA PHE A 65 0.82 -10.93 -7.37
C PHE A 65 1.54 -11.87 -6.39
N GLN A 66 2.14 -11.29 -5.35
CA GLN A 66 2.81 -12.04 -4.28
C GLN A 66 1.89 -12.21 -3.08
N TRP A 67 1.45 -11.08 -2.51
CA TRP A 67 0.58 -11.03 -1.34
C TRP A 67 -0.04 -9.64 -1.19
N SER A 68 -1.05 -9.56 -0.32
CA SER A 68 -1.65 -8.30 0.09
C SER A 68 -1.92 -8.30 1.60
N VAL A 69 -2.04 -7.09 2.14
CA VAL A 69 -2.44 -6.86 3.52
C VAL A 69 -3.45 -5.71 3.57
N THR A 70 -4.50 -5.90 4.36
CA THR A 70 -5.47 -4.84 4.64
C THR A 70 -5.04 -4.10 5.89
N LEU A 71 -4.89 -2.78 5.75
CA LEU A 71 -4.60 -1.85 6.83
C LEU A 71 -5.88 -1.11 7.20
N ASP A 72 -6.01 -0.71 8.47
CA ASP A 72 -7.19 -0.01 8.98
C ASP A 72 -7.33 1.41 8.39
N SER A 73 -6.21 2.02 8.01
CA SER A 73 -6.16 3.39 7.46
C SER A 73 -4.88 3.67 6.69
N SER A 74 -4.91 4.68 5.81
CA SER A 74 -3.73 5.19 5.13
C SER A 74 -2.69 5.75 6.10
N HIS A 75 -3.13 6.29 7.24
CA HIS A 75 -2.23 6.77 8.30
C HIS A 75 -1.37 5.64 8.88
N GLN A 76 -1.95 4.46 9.07
CA GLN A 76 -1.20 3.29 9.54
C GLN A 76 -0.08 2.92 8.55
N LEU A 77 -0.36 2.96 7.24
CA LEU A 77 0.64 2.72 6.20
C LEU A 77 1.80 3.72 6.30
N GLN A 78 1.49 5.01 6.41
CA GLN A 78 2.51 6.06 6.57
C GLN A 78 3.35 5.85 7.83
N GLU A 79 2.73 5.54 8.97
CA GLU A 79 3.46 5.31 10.21
C GLU A 79 4.41 4.12 10.05
N LEU A 80 3.96 3.01 9.47
CA LEU A 80 4.80 1.84 9.23
C LEU A 80 5.99 2.17 8.32
N LEU A 81 5.75 2.94 7.25
CA LEU A 81 6.78 3.34 6.30
C LEU A 81 7.79 4.31 6.92
N GLN A 82 7.35 5.24 7.77
CA GLN A 82 8.22 6.19 8.47
C GLN A 82 9.01 5.59 9.63
N ASN A 83 8.45 4.56 10.29
CA ASN A 83 9.13 3.85 11.39
C ASN A 83 10.12 2.79 10.88
N ALA A 84 10.00 2.37 9.63
CA ALA A 84 10.93 1.42 9.04
C ALA A 84 12.24 2.11 8.62
N ASP A 85 13.37 1.49 8.99
CA ASP A 85 14.70 1.97 8.56
C ASP A 85 14.94 1.77 7.06
N SER A 86 14.30 0.76 6.46
CA SER A 86 14.43 0.37 5.04
C SER A 86 13.14 -0.29 4.53
N THR A 87 12.95 -0.35 3.21
CA THR A 87 11.80 -1.04 2.59
C THR A 87 11.70 -2.51 3.00
N GLU A 88 12.82 -3.23 3.13
CA GLU A 88 12.81 -4.61 3.62
C GLU A 88 12.23 -4.74 5.03
N THR A 89 12.57 -3.81 5.93
CA THR A 89 12.02 -3.76 7.30
C THR A 89 10.53 -3.42 7.28
N PHE A 90 10.13 -2.51 6.40
CA PHE A 90 8.72 -2.16 6.20
C PHE A 90 7.90 -3.38 5.73
N LEU A 91 8.37 -4.10 4.70
CA LEU A 91 7.72 -5.30 4.19
C LEU A 91 7.64 -6.40 5.25
N ALA A 92 8.73 -6.66 5.96
CA ALA A 92 8.73 -7.63 7.05
C ALA A 92 7.71 -7.24 8.15
N THR A 93 7.54 -5.95 8.43
CA THR A 93 6.54 -5.49 9.41
C THR A 93 5.12 -5.73 8.90
N LEU A 94 4.84 -5.45 7.63
CA LEU A 94 3.54 -5.73 7.01
C LEU A 94 3.23 -7.23 6.98
N GLU A 95 4.22 -8.07 6.68
CA GLU A 95 4.08 -9.52 6.70
C GLU A 95 3.73 -10.04 8.10
N ASN A 96 4.35 -9.49 9.16
CA ASN A 96 3.98 -9.83 10.54
C ASN A 96 2.53 -9.45 10.86
N ILE A 97 2.08 -8.25 10.46
CA ILE A 97 0.68 -7.82 10.65
C ILE A 97 -0.29 -8.79 9.96
N ARG A 98 0.05 -9.21 8.73
CA ARG A 98 -0.70 -10.22 7.99
C ARG A 98 -0.76 -11.55 8.75
N GLU A 99 0.36 -12.04 9.28
CA GLU A 99 0.39 -13.29 10.06
C GLU A 99 -0.47 -13.18 11.33
N GLU A 100 -0.38 -12.07 12.06
CA GLU A 100 -1.22 -11.81 13.24
C GLU A 100 -2.72 -11.78 12.90
N HIS A 101 -3.09 -11.23 11.73
CA HIS A 101 -4.47 -11.23 11.25
C HIS A 101 -4.95 -12.63 10.82
N ILE A 102 -4.06 -13.49 10.30
CA ILE A 102 -4.39 -14.88 9.95
C ILE A 102 -4.59 -15.73 11.22
N GLU A 103 -3.79 -15.53 12.26
CA GLU A 103 -3.88 -16.29 13.52
C GLU A 103 -5.18 -16.00 14.30
N GLN A 104 -5.78 -14.81 14.15
CA GLN A 104 -7.07 -14.49 14.79
C GLN A 104 -8.28 -15.16 14.14
N HIS A 105 -8.11 -15.85 13.01
CA HIS A 105 -9.17 -16.58 12.30
C HIS A 105 -9.11 -18.12 12.47
N GLN A 106 -8.40 -18.64 13.48
CA GLN A 106 -8.42 -20.07 13.86
C GLN A 106 -9.25 -20.40 15.11
#